data_AF-A0A6G2PQX1-F1
#
_entry.id   AF-A0A6G2PQX1-F1
#
_cell.length_a   1.000
_cell.length_b   1.000
_cell.length_c   1.000
_cell.angle_alpha   90.00
_cell.angle_beta   90.00
_cell.angle_gamma   90.00
#
_symmetry.space_group_name_H-M   'P 1'
#
loop_
_entity.id
_entity.type
_entity.pdbx_description
1 polymer ?
#
loop_
_entity_poly.entity_id
_entity_poly.type
_entity_poly.pdbx_seq_one_letter_code
_entity_poly.pdbx_strand_id
1 'polypeptide(L)'
;MTAAATDSDAETAAPTRGALSRLIQDVNDRGLSYSKMSERAIDSASGTKLSKPYLQRLVTNPPANSPSPKQLKALSNALGVSERRVKAAAAAQWLEYEATELAGYNDEVRIIVGHLAGMPEAELRRWRAMIEADERARREND
;
A
#
# COMPACT_ATOMS: atom_id res chain seq x y z
N MET A 1 -52.60 -6.78 15.12
CA MET A 1 -51.23 -7.08 15.57
C MET A 1 -50.38 -7.22 14.33
N THR A 2 -49.54 -6.25 14.03
CA THR A 2 -48.54 -6.30 12.96
C THR A 2 -47.25 -5.76 13.57
N ALA A 3 -46.27 -6.64 13.69
CA ALA A 3 -45.00 -6.39 14.38
C ALA A 3 -44.12 -5.45 13.57
N ALA A 4 -43.50 -4.50 14.27
CA ALA A 4 -42.42 -3.66 13.76
C ALA A 4 -41.16 -4.50 13.60
N ALA A 5 -40.59 -4.52 12.39
CA ALA A 5 -39.22 -4.98 12.18
C ALA A 5 -38.28 -3.86 12.63
N THR A 6 -37.63 -4.06 13.77
CA THR A 6 -36.47 -3.29 14.19
C THR A 6 -35.27 -3.75 13.37
N ASP A 7 -34.89 -2.99 12.33
CA ASP A 7 -33.53 -3.05 11.78
C ASP A 7 -32.58 -2.45 12.82
N SER A 8 -32.12 -3.31 13.72
CA SER A 8 -30.96 -3.08 14.56
C SER A 8 -29.81 -3.82 13.89
N ASP A 9 -28.96 -3.08 13.18
CA ASP A 9 -27.51 -3.32 13.07
C ASP A 9 -26.93 -2.36 12.02
N ALA A 10 -27.04 -1.06 12.28
CA ALA A 10 -26.04 -0.11 11.80
C ALA A 10 -24.81 -0.28 12.71
N GLU A 11 -24.08 -1.37 12.49
CA GLU A 11 -22.75 -1.57 13.06
C GLU A 11 -21.89 -0.41 12.57
N THR A 12 -21.61 0.53 13.46
CA THR A 12 -20.78 1.71 13.21
C THR A 12 -19.39 1.23 12.81
N ALA A 13 -19.18 1.00 11.52
CA ALA A 13 -17.87 0.73 10.96
C ALA A 13 -16.98 1.92 11.36
N ALA A 14 -16.09 1.69 12.32
CA ALA A 14 -15.09 2.68 12.70
C ALA A 14 -14.44 3.21 11.41
N PRO A 15 -14.20 4.53 11.27
CA PRO A 15 -13.66 5.08 10.04
C PRO A 15 -12.40 4.30 9.67
N THR A 16 -12.45 3.62 8.52
CA THR A 16 -11.35 2.78 8.05
C THR A 16 -10.12 3.66 7.98
N ARG A 17 -9.18 3.47 8.92
CA ARG A 17 -7.96 4.29 9.00
C ARG A 17 -7.29 4.31 7.62
N GLY A 18 -6.86 5.49 7.17
CA GLY A 18 -6.19 5.65 5.88
C GLY A 18 -4.94 4.77 5.75
N ALA A 19 -4.51 4.47 4.53
CA ALA A 19 -3.45 3.50 4.27
C ALA A 19 -2.11 3.85 4.93
N LEU A 20 -1.69 5.12 4.91
CA LEU A 20 -0.48 5.57 5.60
C LEU A 20 -0.65 5.52 7.12
N SER A 21 -1.81 5.92 7.63
CA SER A 21 -2.14 5.84 9.06
C SER A 21 -2.05 4.40 9.57
N ARG A 22 -2.57 3.42 8.80
CA ARG A 22 -2.43 1.99 9.09
C ARG A 22 -0.98 1.55 9.07
N LEU A 23 -0.23 1.92 8.04
CA LEU A 23 1.19 1.55 7.93
C LEU A 23 2.00 2.01 9.16
N ILE A 24 1.75 3.23 9.65
CA ILE A 24 2.42 3.75 10.85
C ILE A 24 1.95 2.99 12.10
N GLN A 25 0.65 2.74 12.23
CA GLN A 25 0.08 1.98 13.34
C GLN A 25 0.66 0.56 13.41
N ASP A 26 0.75 -0.16 12.30
CA ASP A 26 1.25 -1.55 12.27
C ASP A 26 2.70 -1.64 12.75
N VAL A 27 3.52 -0.62 12.49
CA VAL A 27 4.91 -0.58 12.96
C VAL A 27 4.96 -0.30 14.46
N ASN A 28 4.03 0.52 14.98
CA ASN A 28 3.88 0.74 16.42
C ASN A 28 3.41 -0.53 17.15
N ASP A 29 2.44 -1.24 16.59
CA ASP A 29 1.89 -2.48 17.15
C ASP A 29 2.92 -3.61 17.16
N ARG A 30 3.90 -3.56 16.24
CA ARG A 30 5.09 -4.42 16.23
C ARG A 30 6.17 -4.03 17.25
N GLY A 31 5.89 -3.05 18.12
CA GLY A 31 6.73 -2.69 19.26
C GLY A 31 7.68 -1.52 19.02
N LEU A 32 7.68 -0.89 17.84
CA LEU A 32 8.47 0.32 17.61
C LEU A 32 7.66 1.55 18.04
N SER A 33 7.87 2.03 19.27
CA SER A 33 7.17 3.21 19.78
C SER A 33 7.34 4.45 18.89
N TYR A 34 6.35 5.35 18.87
CA TYR A 34 6.44 6.65 18.19
C TYR A 34 7.67 7.50 18.58
N SER A 35 8.16 7.38 19.82
CA SER A 35 9.39 8.06 20.24
C SER A 35 10.59 7.57 19.41
N LYS A 36 10.79 6.25 19.34
CA LYS A 36 11.85 5.63 18.53
C LYS A 36 11.67 5.89 17.04
N MET A 37 10.44 5.92 16.54
CA MET A 37 10.19 6.32 15.15
C MET A 37 10.65 7.76 14.90
N SER A 38 10.34 8.69 15.80
CA SER A 38 10.71 10.11 15.62
C SER A 38 12.22 10.35 15.64
N GLU A 39 12.97 9.58 16.44
CA GLU A 39 14.44 9.61 16.44
C GLU A 39 15.02 9.19 15.08
N ARG A 40 14.35 8.27 14.39
CA ARG A 40 14.74 7.76 13.06
C ARG A 40 14.19 8.59 11.91
N ALA A 41 13.19 9.43 12.16
CA ALA A 41 12.44 10.14 11.14
C ALA A 41 13.20 11.37 10.62
N ILE A 42 14.37 11.15 10.03
CA ILE A 42 15.30 12.18 9.58
C ILE A 42 15.62 11.92 8.11
N ASP A 43 15.34 12.86 7.22
CA ASP A 43 15.92 12.89 5.87
C ASP A 43 17.21 13.70 5.89
N SER A 44 18.36 13.01 5.79
CA SER A 44 19.68 13.64 5.87
C SER A 44 19.95 14.64 4.75
N ALA A 45 19.34 14.45 3.57
CA ALA A 45 19.54 15.33 2.42
C ALA A 45 18.84 16.69 2.59
N SER A 46 17.65 16.71 3.20
CA SER A 46 16.88 17.95 3.40
C SER A 46 16.92 18.49 4.83
N GLY A 47 17.46 17.73 5.78
CA GLY A 47 17.41 18.03 7.21
C GLY A 47 16.01 17.89 7.82
N THR A 48 15.03 17.39 7.07
CA THR A 48 13.64 17.26 7.54
C THR A 48 13.59 16.23 8.66
N LYS A 49 13.04 16.64 9.82
CA LYS A 49 12.81 15.78 10.98
C LYS A 49 11.32 15.72 11.32
N LEU A 50 10.81 14.55 11.66
CA LEU A 50 9.42 14.40 12.11
C LEU A 50 9.38 14.18 13.62
N SER A 51 8.51 14.93 14.29
CA SER A 51 8.32 14.81 15.73
C SER A 51 7.37 13.66 16.07
N LYS A 52 7.49 13.12 17.30
CA LYS A 52 6.54 12.14 17.84
C LYS A 52 5.08 12.61 17.75
N PRO A 53 4.72 13.85 18.15
CA PRO A 53 3.34 14.33 18.02
C PRO A 53 2.83 14.33 16.58
N TYR A 54 3.71 14.63 15.61
CA TYR A 54 3.34 14.59 14.20
C TYR A 54 3.00 13.17 13.73
N LEU A 55 3.82 12.18 14.12
CA LEU A 55 3.57 10.76 13.79
C LEU A 55 2.28 10.24 14.43
N GLN A 56 2.01 10.61 15.68
CA GLN A 56 0.77 10.26 16.36
C GLN A 56 -0.45 10.89 15.66
N ARG A 57 -0.35 12.17 15.30
CA ARG A 57 -1.42 12.88 14.57
C ARG A 57 -1.72 12.24 13.22
N LEU A 58 -0.71 11.77 12.47
CA LEU A 58 -0.93 11.04 11.22
C LEU A 58 -1.75 9.77 11.38
N VAL A 59 -1.83 9.21 12.58
CA VAL A 59 -2.62 8.00 12.86
C VAL A 59 -4.00 8.35 13.42
N THR A 60 -4.06 9.29 14.36
CA THR A 60 -5.30 9.58 15.11
C THR A 60 -6.19 10.61 14.43
N ASN A 61 -5.61 11.62 13.79
CA ASN A 61 -6.34 12.68 13.10
C ASN A 61 -5.47 13.24 11.95
N PRO A 62 -5.41 12.50 10.82
CA PRO A 62 -4.56 12.88 9.69
C PRO A 62 -4.92 14.28 9.18
N PRO A 63 -3.93 15.12 8.83
CA PRO A 63 -4.20 16.43 8.25
C PRO A 63 -4.90 16.30 6.90
N ALA A 64 -5.68 17.32 6.52
CA ALA A 64 -6.34 17.38 5.21
C ALA A 64 -5.35 17.31 4.04
N ASN A 65 -4.15 17.86 4.22
CA ASN A 65 -3.09 17.84 3.22
C ASN A 65 -2.12 16.68 3.44
N SER A 66 -1.72 16.03 2.36
CA SER A 66 -0.73 14.96 2.36
C SER A 66 0.64 15.44 2.87
N PRO A 67 1.42 14.60 3.56
CA PRO A 67 2.81 14.90 3.87
C PRO A 67 3.63 15.24 2.62
N SER A 68 4.54 16.20 2.74
CA SER A 68 5.40 16.61 1.62
C SER A 68 6.39 15.49 1.22
N PRO A 69 6.97 15.52 0.01
CA PRO A 69 7.93 14.50 -0.42
C PRO A 69 9.10 14.30 0.56
N LYS A 70 9.61 15.38 1.17
CA LYS A 70 10.66 15.33 2.19
C LYS A 70 10.18 14.64 3.47
N GLN A 71 8.93 14.87 3.87
CA GLN A 71 8.32 14.20 5.03
C GLN A 71 8.07 12.71 4.74
N LEU A 72 7.65 12.35 3.53
CA LEU A 72 7.47 10.94 3.12
C LEU A 72 8.79 10.17 3.14
N LYS A 73 9.91 10.80 2.76
CA LYS A 73 11.24 10.21 2.89
C LYS A 73 11.70 10.08 4.35
N ALA A 74 11.42 11.08 5.20
CA ALA A 74 11.67 10.94 6.63
C ALA A 74 10.82 9.81 7.25
N LEU A 75 9.57 9.63 6.79
CA LEU A 75 8.71 8.51 7.19
C LEU A 75 9.28 7.15 6.77
N SER A 76 9.85 7.01 5.56
CA SER A 76 10.46 5.74 5.16
C SER A 76 11.61 5.33 6.08
N ASN A 77 12.41 6.30 6.52
CA ASN A 77 13.49 6.08 7.48
C ASN A 77 12.94 5.73 8.87
N ALA A 78 11.89 6.41 9.30
CA ALA A 78 11.22 6.15 10.58
C ALA A 78 10.68 4.73 10.70
N LEU A 79 10.04 4.27 9.61
CA LEU A 79 9.31 3.00 9.55
C LEU A 79 10.18 1.82 9.10
N GLY A 80 11.37 2.07 8.56
CA GLY A 80 12.26 1.03 8.04
C GLY A 80 11.69 0.31 6.81
N VAL A 81 10.92 1.01 5.99
CA VAL A 81 10.34 0.48 4.73
C VAL A 81 10.72 1.37 3.55
N SER A 82 10.52 0.90 2.32
CA SER A 82 10.90 1.66 1.13
C SER A 82 10.10 2.97 0.99
N GLU A 83 10.76 4.03 0.49
CA GLU A 83 10.11 5.31 0.17
C GLU A 83 8.94 5.14 -0.79
N ARG A 84 9.06 4.21 -1.74
CA ARG A 84 7.98 3.81 -2.65
C ARG A 84 6.74 3.34 -1.91
N ARG A 85 6.88 2.44 -0.92
CA ARG A 85 5.76 1.92 -0.14
C ARG A 85 5.06 3.01 0.68
N VAL A 86 5.84 3.93 1.27
CA VAL A 86 5.29 5.08 2.00
C VAL A 86 4.52 6.02 1.07
N LYS A 87 5.08 6.33 -0.11
CA LYS A 87 4.42 7.16 -1.13
C LYS A 87 3.12 6.53 -1.62
N ALA A 88 3.11 5.22 -1.89
CA ALA A 88 1.91 4.51 -2.30
C ALA A 88 0.81 4.58 -1.22
N ALA A 89 1.18 4.36 0.05
CA ALA A 89 0.24 4.47 1.16
C ALA A 89 -0.30 5.90 1.34
N ALA A 90 0.54 6.93 1.11
CA ALA A 90 0.10 8.31 1.13
C ALA A 90 -0.82 8.65 -0.06
N ALA A 91 -0.51 8.16 -1.26
CA ALA A 91 -1.34 8.36 -2.44
C ALA A 91 -2.73 7.72 -2.27
N ALA A 92 -2.79 6.49 -1.77
CA ALA A 92 -4.06 5.82 -1.47
C ALA A 92 -4.90 6.58 -0.43
N GLN A 93 -4.26 7.21 0.57
CA GLN A 93 -4.97 7.91 1.64
C GLN A 93 -5.46 9.31 1.28
N TRP A 94 -4.70 10.09 0.50
CA TRP A 94 -5.04 11.49 0.20
C TRP A 94 -5.55 11.73 -1.21
N LEU A 95 -5.25 10.83 -2.15
CA LEU A 95 -5.58 11.00 -3.56
C LEU A 95 -6.55 9.93 -4.06
N GLU A 96 -6.98 9.01 -3.18
CA GLU A 96 -7.73 7.80 -3.55
C GLU A 96 -7.04 7.01 -4.68
N TYR A 97 -5.72 7.20 -4.80
CA TYR A 97 -4.93 6.61 -5.87
C TYR A 97 -4.45 5.24 -5.42
N GLU A 98 -5.11 4.20 -5.92
CA GLU A 98 -4.60 2.84 -5.83
C GLU A 98 -3.51 2.66 -6.89
N ALA A 99 -2.26 2.60 -6.44
CA ALA A 99 -1.20 2.09 -7.27
C ALA A 99 -1.54 0.62 -7.57
N THR A 100 -1.98 0.31 -8.79
CA THR A 100 -1.99 -1.06 -9.32
C THR A 100 -0.54 -1.51 -9.47
N GLU A 101 0.12 -1.78 -8.35
CA GLU A 101 1.30 -2.60 -8.37
C GLU A 101 0.88 -4.00 -8.81
N LEU A 102 1.75 -4.66 -9.55
CA LEU A 102 1.80 -6.11 -9.69
C LEU A 102 2.17 -6.77 -8.32
N ALA A 103 1.61 -6.26 -7.22
CA ALA A 103 1.78 -6.76 -5.87
C ALA A 103 0.89 -7.99 -5.70
N GLY A 104 1.53 -9.16 -5.56
CA GLY A 104 0.88 -10.47 -5.62
C GLY A 104 1.62 -11.44 -6.54
N TYR A 105 2.44 -10.90 -7.45
CA TYR A 105 3.32 -11.68 -8.30
C TYR A 105 4.67 -11.93 -7.62
N ASN A 106 5.12 -13.19 -7.64
CA ASN A 106 6.47 -13.56 -7.24
C ASN A 106 7.50 -12.99 -8.24
N ASP A 107 8.79 -13.09 -7.91
CA ASP A 107 9.85 -12.48 -8.73
C ASP A 107 9.88 -13.03 -10.16
N GLU A 108 9.56 -14.30 -10.37
CA GLU A 108 9.44 -14.92 -11.70
C GLU A 108 8.36 -14.25 -12.56
N VAL A 109 7.15 -14.06 -12.01
CA VAL A 109 6.09 -13.41 -12.78
C VAL A 109 6.43 -11.96 -13.08
N ARG A 110 7.17 -11.27 -12.20
CA ARG A 110 7.66 -9.91 -12.49
C ARG A 110 8.65 -9.88 -13.65
N ILE A 111 9.55 -10.87 -13.73
CA ILE A 111 10.49 -11.00 -14.85
C ILE A 111 9.73 -11.21 -16.16
N ILE A 112 8.74 -12.11 -16.16
CA ILE A 112 7.90 -12.40 -17.33
C ILE A 112 7.15 -11.14 -17.78
N VAL A 113 6.45 -10.46 -16.86
CA VAL A 113 5.70 -9.24 -17.19
C VAL A 113 6.63 -8.13 -17.66
N GLY A 114 7.82 -7.99 -17.05
CA GLY A 114 8.84 -7.04 -17.47
C GLY A 114 9.35 -7.32 -18.88
N HIS A 115 9.51 -8.60 -19.26
CA HIS A 115 9.93 -8.99 -20.61
C HIS A 115 8.85 -8.72 -21.67
N LEU A 116 7.58 -8.97 -21.33
CA LEU A 116 6.45 -8.72 -22.23
C LEU A 116 6.14 -7.22 -22.40
N ALA A 117 6.55 -6.38 -21.45
CA ALA A 117 6.30 -4.95 -21.50
C ALA A 117 6.98 -4.31 -22.72
N GLY A 118 6.18 -3.61 -23.54
CA GLY A 118 6.66 -2.92 -24.75
C GLY A 118 6.74 -3.78 -26.00
N MET A 119 6.40 -5.07 -25.93
CA MET A 119 6.29 -5.91 -27.12
C MET A 119 5.10 -5.51 -28.01
N PRO A 120 5.19 -5.71 -29.34
CA PRO A 120 4.06 -5.53 -30.25
C PRO A 120 2.90 -6.46 -29.90
N GLU A 121 1.67 -6.00 -30.13
CA GLU A 121 0.46 -6.75 -29.79
C GLU A 121 0.37 -8.14 -30.47
N ALA A 122 0.89 -8.24 -31.70
CA ALA A 122 0.97 -9.52 -32.41
C ALA A 122 1.86 -10.54 -31.68
N GLU A 123 2.92 -10.06 -31.03
CA GLU A 123 3.84 -10.91 -30.26
C GLU A 123 3.22 -11.32 -28.92
N LEU A 124 2.55 -10.39 -28.23
CA LEU A 124 1.78 -10.70 -27.03
C LEU A 124 0.70 -11.77 -27.28
N ARG A 125 0.03 -11.71 -28.44
CA ARG A 125 -0.96 -12.73 -28.83
C ARG A 125 -0.34 -14.12 -28.99
N ARG A 126 0.89 -14.22 -29.49
CA ARG A 126 1.62 -15.51 -29.59
C ARG A 126 1.95 -16.06 -28.21
N TRP A 127 2.45 -15.22 -27.31
CA TRP A 127 2.75 -15.60 -25.92
C TRP A 127 1.50 -16.09 -25.18
N ARG A 128 0.38 -15.38 -25.33
CA ARG A 128 -0.91 -15.80 -24.77
C ARG A 128 -1.33 -17.18 -25.28
N ALA A 129 -1.28 -17.39 -26.59
CA ALA A 129 -1.68 -18.66 -27.19
C ALA A 129 -0.81 -19.85 -26.69
N MET A 130 0.48 -19.61 -26.46
CA MET A 130 1.39 -20.62 -25.90
C MET A 130 1.02 -21.00 -24.47
N ILE A 131 0.72 -20.02 -23.61
CA ILE A 131 0.29 -20.26 -22.23
C ILE A 131 -1.03 -21.04 -22.21
N GLU A 132 -2.02 -20.61 -23.00
CA GLU A 132 -3.32 -21.29 -23.10
C GLU A 132 -3.20 -22.73 -23.64
N ALA A 133 -2.22 -23.00 -24.50
CA ALA A 133 -1.94 -24.34 -25.00
C ALA A 133 -1.31 -25.25 -23.92
N ASP A 134 -0.35 -24.73 -23.14
CA ASP A 134 0.25 -25.47 -22.02
C ASP A 134 -0.80 -25.80 -20.95
N GLU A 135 -1.66 -24.83 -20.59
CA GLU A 135 -2.77 -25.05 -19.66
C GLU A 135 -3.77 -26.10 -20.15
N ARG A 136 -4.01 -26.17 -21.46
CA ARG A 136 -4.89 -27.18 -22.06
C ARG A 136 -4.24 -28.56 -21.99
N ALA A 137 -2.96 -28.66 -22.35
CA ALA A 137 -2.22 -29.90 -22.30
C ALA A 137 -2.12 -30.48 -20.88
N ARG A 138 -2.00 -29.64 -19.84
CA ARG A 138 -2.01 -30.10 -18.44
C ARG A 138 -3.38 -30.66 -18.04
N ARG A 139 -4.47 -29.97 -18.40
CA ARG A 139 -5.85 -30.42 -18.12
C ARG A 139 -6.23 -31.73 -18.82
N GLU A 140 -5.60 -32.05 -19.94
CA GLU A 140 -5.85 -33.30 -20.67
C GLU A 140 -5.02 -34.48 -20.13
N ASN A 141 -3.98 -34.21 -19.33
CA ASN A 141 -3.07 -35.20 -18.75
C ASN A 141 -3.34 -35.49 -17.25
N ASP A 142 -4.25 -34.74 -16.63
CA ASP A 142 -4.80 -34.97 -15.27
C ASP A 142 -6.13 -35.73 -15.34
#